data_AF-S5YAE7-F1
#
_entry.id   AF-S5YAE7-F1
#
_cell.length_a   1.000
_cell.length_b   1.000
_cell.length_c   1.000
_cell.angle_alpha   90.00
_cell.angle_beta   90.00
_cell.angle_gamma   90.00
#
_symmetry.space_group_name_H-M   'P 1'
#
loop_
_entity.id
_entity.type
_entity.pdbx_description
1 polymer ?
#
loop_
_entity_poly.entity_id
_entity_poly.type
_entity_poly.pdbx_seq_one_letter_code
_entity_poly.pdbx_strand_id
1 'polypeptide(L)'
;LRPIVEFAHSQNQKIGIQLAHAGRKASTVAPWIHDDLVATEEVGGWPDKVWGPSAIPYDENYPSPKEMTKEEIKKVVVAFAEATRRALKVGVDVIEV
;
A
#
# COMPACT_ATOMS: atom_id res chain seq x y z
N LEU A 1 -3.89 11.72 -9.44
CA LEU A 1 -5.18 11.02 -9.55
C LEU A 1 -6.28 11.86 -10.21
N ARG A 2 -6.58 13.08 -9.74
CA ARG A 2 -7.65 13.92 -10.33
C ARG A 2 -7.67 13.98 -11.88
N PRO A 3 -6.56 14.28 -12.59
CA PRO A 3 -6.60 14.31 -14.06
C PRO A 3 -6.97 12.96 -14.70
N ILE A 4 -6.61 11.85 -14.06
CA ILE A 4 -6.92 10.49 -14.54
C ILE A 4 -8.40 10.18 -14.34
N VAL A 5 -8.97 10.61 -13.20
CA VAL A 5 -10.40 10.48 -12.92
C VAL A 5 -11.22 11.30 -13.92
N GLU A 6 -10.85 12.57 -14.12
CA GLU A 6 -11.51 13.46 -15.08
C GLU A 6 -11.39 12.90 -16.51
N PHE A 7 -10.25 12.33 -16.87
CA PHE A 7 -10.09 11.66 -18.15
C PHE A 7 -11.03 10.45 -18.30
N ALA A 8 -11.10 9.54 -17.32
CA ALA A 8 -12.00 8.39 -17.39
C ALA A 8 -13.48 8.83 -17.51
N HIS A 9 -13.89 9.81 -16.71
CA HIS A 9 -15.23 10.39 -16.76
C HIS A 9 -15.53 11.06 -18.10
N SER A 10 -14.55 11.73 -18.72
CA SER A 10 -14.72 12.32 -20.07
C SER A 10 -15.03 11.29 -21.16
N GLN A 11 -14.67 10.02 -20.94
CA GLN A 11 -14.96 8.89 -21.82
C GLN A 11 -16.24 8.13 -21.41
N ASN A 12 -17.06 8.72 -20.54
CA ASN A 12 -18.25 8.10 -19.94
C ASN A 12 -17.95 6.77 -19.23
N GLN A 13 -16.73 6.62 -18.69
CA GLN A 13 -16.31 5.44 -17.93
C GLN A 13 -16.32 5.70 -16.43
N LYS A 14 -16.45 4.62 -15.66
CA LYS A 14 -16.28 4.60 -14.20
C LYS A 14 -14.84 4.25 -13.85
N ILE A 15 -14.34 4.79 -12.75
CA ILE A 15 -13.00 4.47 -12.25
C ILE A 15 -13.05 4.06 -10.79
N GLY A 16 -12.42 2.92 -10.49
CA GLY A 16 -12.23 2.42 -9.14
C GLY A 16 -10.80 2.66 -8.65
N ILE A 17 -10.61 2.61 -7.33
CA ILE A 17 -9.30 2.57 -6.70
C ILE A 17 -9.27 1.47 -5.64
N GLN A 18 -8.19 0.69 -5.63
CA GLN A 18 -7.87 -0.21 -4.53
C GLN A 18 -6.98 0.52 -3.53
N LEU A 19 -7.37 0.53 -2.26
CA LEU A 19 -6.56 1.03 -1.16
C LEU A 19 -5.83 -0.15 -0.53
N ALA A 20 -4.52 -0.05 -0.37
CA ALA A 20 -3.71 -1.18 0.05
C ALA A 20 -2.70 -0.83 1.13
N HIS A 21 -2.36 -1.85 1.92
CA HIS A 21 -1.20 -1.86 2.81
C HIS A 21 -0.48 -3.20 2.64
N ALA A 22 0.72 -3.20 2.05
CA ALA A 22 1.42 -4.43 1.69
C ALA A 22 1.86 -5.28 2.91
N GLY A 23 1.89 -4.70 4.11
CA GLY A 23 2.19 -5.42 5.35
C GLY A 23 3.56 -6.10 5.28
N ARG A 24 3.64 -7.36 5.74
CA ARG A 24 4.88 -8.16 5.71
C ARG A 24 5.43 -8.49 4.31
N LYS A 25 4.71 -8.11 3.24
CA LYS A 25 5.19 -8.21 1.85
C LYS A 25 5.73 -6.90 1.29
N ALA A 26 5.80 -5.84 2.11
CA ALA A 26 6.29 -4.54 1.70
C ALA A 26 7.82 -4.51 1.54
N SER A 27 8.33 -3.38 1.01
CA SER A 27 9.75 -3.12 0.83
C SER A 27 10.46 -4.15 -0.05
N THR A 28 9.83 -4.54 -1.16
CA THR A 28 10.44 -5.34 -2.23
C THR A 28 10.67 -4.50 -3.47
N VAL A 29 11.59 -4.93 -4.34
CA VAL A 29 11.75 -4.34 -5.66
C VAL A 29 10.57 -4.69 -6.57
N ALA A 30 10.48 -4.01 -7.71
CA ALA A 30 9.48 -4.32 -8.71
C ALA A 30 9.77 -5.69 -9.38
N PRO A 31 8.73 -6.43 -9.82
CA PRO A 31 8.90 -7.79 -10.37
C PRO A 31 9.86 -7.89 -11.57
N TRP A 32 9.98 -6.83 -12.39
CA TRP A 32 10.91 -6.83 -13.53
C TRP A 32 12.38 -6.64 -13.13
N ILE A 33 12.68 -6.37 -11.86
CA ILE A 33 14.03 -6.37 -11.29
C ILE A 33 14.32 -7.74 -10.68
N HIS A 34 13.41 -8.22 -9.82
CA HIS A 34 13.43 -9.54 -9.19
C HIS A 34 12.06 -9.83 -8.55
N ASP A 35 11.68 -11.10 -8.38
CA ASP A 35 10.36 -11.47 -7.86
C ASP A 35 10.22 -11.31 -6.33
N ASP A 36 11.30 -11.47 -5.57
CA ASP A 36 11.28 -11.52 -4.10
C ASP A 36 12.46 -10.79 -3.43
N LEU A 37 13.19 -9.92 -4.14
CA LEU A 37 14.31 -9.18 -3.55
C LEU A 37 13.81 -8.03 -2.68
N VAL A 38 14.33 -7.95 -1.45
CA VAL A 38 14.14 -6.80 -0.56
C VAL A 38 14.73 -5.53 -1.18
N ALA A 39 13.93 -4.48 -1.27
CA ALA A 39 14.44 -3.13 -1.53
C ALA A 39 15.15 -2.63 -0.27
N THR A 40 16.47 -2.45 -0.34
CA THR A 40 17.29 -1.87 0.72
C THR A 40 17.14 -0.35 0.77
N GLU A 41 17.62 0.29 1.84
CA GLU A 41 17.61 1.76 1.93
C GLU A 41 18.42 2.43 0.80
N GLU A 42 19.47 1.78 0.30
CA GLU A 42 20.31 2.28 -0.81
C GLU A 42 19.51 2.47 -2.11
N VAL A 43 18.46 1.68 -2.31
CA VAL A 43 17.55 1.77 -3.47
C VAL A 43 16.19 2.38 -3.09
N GLY A 44 16.09 3.03 -1.93
CA GLY A 44 14.89 3.72 -1.47
C GLY A 44 13.84 2.85 -0.78
N GLY A 45 14.19 1.61 -0.44
CA GLY A 45 13.36 0.74 0.40
C GLY A 45 13.37 1.12 1.88
N TRP A 46 12.63 0.35 2.67
CA TRP A 46 12.46 0.57 4.11
C TRP A 46 12.29 -0.76 4.87
N PRO A 47 13.25 -1.70 4.76
CA PRO A 47 13.10 -3.06 5.28
C PRO A 47 12.86 -3.11 6.80
N ASP A 48 13.45 -2.17 7.54
CA ASP A 48 13.29 -2.05 9.00
C ASP A 48 11.98 -1.37 9.42
N LYS A 49 11.14 -0.94 8.47
CA LYS A 49 9.84 -0.28 8.71
C LYS A 49 8.68 -1.06 8.08
N VAL A 50 8.85 -2.37 7.98
CA VAL A 50 7.80 -3.31 7.58
C VAL A 50 7.01 -3.74 8.82
N TRP A 51 5.68 -3.79 8.71
CA TRP A 51 4.76 -4.07 9.82
C TRP A 51 3.85 -5.25 9.50
N GLY A 52 3.58 -6.08 10.50
CA GLY A 52 2.73 -7.26 10.36
C GLY A 52 1.99 -7.60 11.66
N PRO A 53 1.02 -8.53 11.60
CA PRO A 53 0.28 -8.97 12.78
C PRO A 53 1.16 -9.74 13.79
N SER A 54 2.31 -10.25 13.35
CA SER A 54 3.32 -10.92 14.17
C SER A 54 4.70 -10.70 13.54
N ALA A 55 5.76 -10.90 14.30
CA ALA A 55 7.15 -10.82 13.81
C ALA A 55 7.56 -12.07 12.99
N ILE A 56 6.73 -12.44 12.01
CA ILE A 56 6.91 -13.62 11.17
C ILE A 56 6.98 -13.15 9.70
N PRO A 57 8.12 -13.37 9.01
CA PRO A 57 8.26 -12.96 7.62
C PRO A 57 7.26 -13.70 6.72
N TYR A 58 7.05 -13.17 5.51
CA TYR A 58 6.22 -13.86 4.52
C TYR A 58 6.93 -15.12 3.98
N ASP A 59 8.22 -14.99 3.70
CA ASP A 59 9.15 -16.03 3.23
C ASP A 59 10.58 -15.65 3.68
N GLU A 60 11.57 -16.52 3.50
CA GLU A 60 12.97 -16.32 3.87
C GLU A 60 13.63 -15.11 3.18
N ASN A 61 13.16 -14.76 1.98
CA ASN A 61 13.66 -13.63 1.20
C ASN A 61 12.99 -12.29 1.53
N TYR A 62 12.06 -12.24 2.48
CA TYR A 62 11.33 -11.02 2.84
C TYR A 62 11.84 -10.38 4.14
N PRO A 63 11.60 -9.07 4.35
CA PRO A 63 11.96 -8.42 5.60
C PRO A 63 11.22 -9.06 6.79
N SER A 64 11.90 -9.15 7.93
CA SER A 64 11.23 -9.51 9.19
C SER A 64 10.35 -8.34 9.65
N PRO A 65 9.02 -8.48 9.69
CA PRO A 65 8.14 -7.39 10.06
C PRO A 65 8.21 -7.12 11.56
N LYS A 66 7.94 -5.87 11.95
CA LYS A 66 7.61 -5.51 13.32
C LYS A 66 6.18 -5.92 13.63
N GLU A 67 5.97 -6.62 14.74
CA GLU A 67 4.63 -6.91 15.26
C GLU A 67 3.94 -5.61 15.64
N MET A 68 2.73 -5.42 15.13
CA MET A 68 1.96 -4.20 15.37
C MET A 68 1.33 -4.18 16.76
N THR A 69 1.54 -3.09 17.47
CA THR A 69 0.76 -2.68 18.64
C THR A 69 -0.67 -2.26 18.26
N LYS A 70 -1.55 -2.16 19.25
CA LYS A 70 -2.91 -1.63 19.04
C LYS A 70 -2.89 -0.19 18.50
N GLU A 71 -1.91 0.59 18.92
CA GLU A 71 -1.69 1.96 18.47
C GLU A 71 -1.30 2.01 16.99
N GLU A 72 -0.45 1.09 16.52
CA GLU A 72 -0.07 1.00 15.11
C GLU A 72 -1.22 0.49 14.24
N ILE A 73 -2.02 -0.46 14.72
CA ILE A 73 -3.24 -0.88 14.04
C ILE A 73 -4.19 0.31 13.86
N LYS A 74 -4.41 1.11 14.91
CA LYS A 74 -5.23 2.33 14.82
C LYS A 74 -4.69 3.32 13.79
N LYS A 75 -3.37 3.48 13.67
CA LYS A 75 -2.76 4.34 12.64
C LYS A 75 -3.11 3.86 11.23
N VAL A 76 -3.09 2.54 10.97
CA VAL A 76 -3.47 1.99 9.67
C VAL A 76 -4.97 2.21 9.39
N VAL A 77 -5.85 1.98 10.38
CA VAL A 77 -7.29 2.27 10.23
C VAL A 77 -7.52 3.74 9.85
N VAL A 78 -6.86 4.67 10.54
CA VAL A 78 -6.93 6.11 10.21
C VAL A 78 -6.37 6.38 8.81
N ALA A 79 -5.26 5.74 8.43
CA ALA A 79 -4.67 5.90 7.10
C ALA A 79 -5.62 5.45 5.97
N PHE A 80 -6.34 4.32 6.14
CA PHE A 80 -7.37 3.89 5.20
C PHE A 80 -8.53 4.89 5.13
N ALA A 81 -9.02 5.40 6.27
CA ALA A 81 -10.08 6.41 6.29
C ALA A 81 -9.65 7.70 5.56
N GLU A 82 -8.42 8.16 5.79
CA GLU A 82 -7.86 9.33 5.10
C GLU A 82 -7.65 9.08 3.60
N ALA A 83 -7.20 7.89 3.21
CA ALA A 83 -7.06 7.52 1.81
C ALA A 83 -8.42 7.50 1.09
N THR A 84 -9.45 6.94 1.73
CA THR A 84 -10.85 6.99 1.25
C THR A 84 -11.33 8.43 1.07
N ARG A 85 -11.12 9.31 2.06
CA ARG A 85 -11.48 10.74 1.95
C ARG A 85 -10.80 11.42 0.76
N ARG A 86 -9.52 11.12 0.52
CA ARG A 86 -8.76 11.65 -0.62
C ARG A 86 -9.30 11.12 -1.95
N ALA A 87 -9.63 9.82 -2.03
CA ALA A 87 -10.21 9.19 -3.21
C ALA A 87 -11.56 9.83 -3.59
N LEU A 88 -12.45 10.02 -2.60
CA LEU A 88 -13.73 10.70 -2.80
C LEU A 88 -13.54 12.15 -3.26
N LYS A 89 -12.59 12.90 -2.66
CA LYS A 89 -12.29 14.29 -3.02
C LYS A 89 -11.83 14.46 -4.48
N VAL A 90 -11.28 13.41 -5.09
CA VAL A 90 -10.86 13.41 -6.50
C VAL A 90 -11.86 12.75 -7.44
N GLY A 91 -13.00 12.27 -6.94
CA GLY A 91 -14.12 11.78 -7.75
C GLY A 91 -14.09 10.30 -8.12
N VAL A 92 -13.32 9.46 -7.42
CA VAL A 92 -13.34 8.01 -7.68
C VAL A 92 -14.75 7.44 -7.40
N ASP A 93 -15.26 6.57 -8.28
CA ASP A 93 -16.61 6.02 -8.20
C ASP A 93 -16.71 4.78 -7.27
N VAL A 94 -15.63 4.00 -7.17
CA VAL A 94 -15.60 2.73 -6.43
C VAL A 94 -14.32 2.63 -5.60
N ILE A 95 -14.45 2.20 -4.35
CA ILE A 95 -13.32 1.89 -3.48
C ILE A 95 -13.30 0.39 -3.21
N GLU A 96 -12.15 -0.22 -3.46
CA GLU A 96 -11.84 -1.61 -3.09
C GLU A 96 -10.81 -1.59 -1.95
N VAL A 97 -10.95 -2.51 -1.00
CA VAL A 97 -10.06 -2.71 0.15
C VAL A 97 -9.57 -4.14 0.15
#